data_AF-A0A5B6ZTQ8-F1
#
_entry.id   AF-A0A5B6ZTQ8-F1
#
_cell.length_a   1.000
_cell.length_b   1.000
_cell.length_c   1.000
_cell.angle_alpha   90.00
_cell.angle_beta   90.00
_cell.angle_gamma   90.00
#
_symmetry.space_group_name_H-M   'P 1'
#
loop_
_entity.id
_entity.type
_entity.pdbx_description
1 polymer ?
#
loop_
_entity_poly.entity_id
_entity_poly.type
_entity_poly.pdbx_seq_one_letter_code
_entity_poly.pdbx_strand_id
1 'polypeptide(L)'
;NPMVWPKMSKTDFIRMNAMNDAEDTAPTELLEEIYDSIVKEEIKMKDDTAALGKSSRQKPEAEERGRLVSILNLALPKRKPATDAKSESEAIIKQTQAIFRNQGAKRGVFYTSHQIELVRPMVEAVGWPLLATFSVTMEEGDNKPRVILCMEGFRAG
;
A
#
# COMPACT_ATOMS: atom_id res chain seq x y z
N ASN A 1 2.09 -31.41 12.38
CA ASN A 1 3.53 -31.43 12.76
C ASN A 1 3.85 -32.51 13.81
N PRO A 2 4.54 -33.60 13.45
CA PRO A 2 4.88 -34.70 14.37
C PRO A 2 5.93 -34.37 15.44
N MET A 3 6.71 -33.29 15.29
CA MET A 3 7.81 -32.92 16.20
C MET A 3 7.39 -32.20 17.49
N VAL A 4 6.13 -31.75 17.60
CA VAL A 4 5.64 -31.02 18.78
C VAL A 4 4.87 -31.95 19.72
N TRP A 5 5.39 -32.14 20.93
CA TRP A 5 4.76 -32.90 22.01
C TRP A 5 5.04 -32.24 23.38
N PRO A 6 4.05 -32.20 24.30
CA PRO A 6 2.65 -32.60 24.12
C PRO A 6 1.88 -31.66 23.16
N LYS A 7 0.79 -32.17 22.56
CA LYS A 7 -0.12 -31.33 21.77
C LYS A 7 -0.88 -30.40 22.71
N MET A 8 -1.21 -29.20 22.20
CA MET A 8 -2.09 -28.27 22.90
C MET A 8 -3.43 -28.94 23.19
N SER A 9 -3.96 -28.76 24.39
CA SER A 9 -5.28 -29.28 24.77
C SER A 9 -6.40 -28.32 24.39
N LYS A 10 -7.65 -28.82 24.37
CA LYS A 10 -8.85 -28.01 24.07
C LYS A 10 -9.02 -26.84 25.05
N THR A 11 -8.75 -27.06 26.34
CA THR A 11 -8.84 -26.03 27.37
C THR A 11 -7.72 -24.99 27.25
N ASP A 12 -6.52 -25.42 26.87
CA ASP A 12 -5.42 -24.50 26.59
C ASP A 12 -5.71 -23.63 25.38
N PHE A 13 -6.31 -24.19 24.32
CA PHE A 13 -6.71 -23.44 23.13
C PHE A 13 -7.73 -22.35 23.46
N ILE A 14 -8.78 -22.67 24.23
CA ILE A 14 -9.79 -21.68 24.65
C ILE A 14 -9.12 -20.58 25.48
N ARG A 15 -8.30 -20.95 26.47
CA ARG A 15 -7.61 -19.99 27.34
C ARG A 15 -6.67 -19.07 26.56
N MET A 16 -5.99 -19.58 25.54
CA MET A 16 -5.08 -18.77 24.70
C MET A 16 -5.80 -17.80 23.76
N ASN A 17 -7.05 -18.10 23.37
CA ASN A 17 -7.84 -17.29 22.46
C ASN A 17 -8.91 -16.45 23.16
N ALA A 18 -9.14 -16.66 24.45
CA ALA A 18 -9.96 -15.77 25.28
C ALA A 18 -9.22 -14.44 25.44
N MET A 19 -9.79 -13.36 24.90
CA MET A 19 -9.25 -12.01 25.03
C MET A 19 -9.56 -11.46 26.44
N ASN A 20 -8.82 -10.43 26.84
CA ASN A 20 -8.99 -9.81 28.16
C ASN A 20 -10.29 -8.99 28.26
N ASP A 21 -10.89 -8.63 27.11
CA ASP A 21 -12.19 -7.97 27.01
C ASP A 21 -13.27 -8.99 26.62
N ALA A 22 -14.31 -9.07 27.45
CA ALA A 22 -15.39 -10.06 27.31
C ALA A 22 -16.26 -9.82 26.07
N GLU A 23 -16.32 -8.58 25.56
CA GLU A 23 -17.16 -8.20 24.41
C GLU A 23 -16.54 -8.58 23.05
N ASP A 24 -15.21 -8.79 22.99
CA ASP A 24 -14.48 -9.14 21.76
C ASP A 24 -14.04 -10.62 21.72
N THR A 25 -14.36 -11.39 22.77
CA THR A 25 -14.01 -12.81 22.84
C THR A 25 -15.01 -13.66 22.05
N ALA A 26 -14.51 -14.48 21.13
CA ALA A 26 -15.34 -15.44 20.41
C ALA A 26 -16.06 -16.39 21.39
N PRO A 27 -17.34 -16.76 21.14
CA PRO A 27 -18.06 -17.70 22.00
C PRO A 27 -17.30 -19.00 22.21
N THR A 28 -17.30 -19.52 23.45
CA THR A 28 -16.57 -20.75 23.80
C THR A 28 -16.97 -21.92 22.91
N GLU A 29 -18.26 -22.06 22.59
CA GLU A 29 -18.79 -23.11 21.71
C GLU A 29 -18.14 -23.07 20.31
N LEU A 30 -17.92 -21.87 19.77
CA LEU A 30 -17.27 -21.69 18.47
C LEU A 30 -15.79 -22.08 18.53
N LEU A 31 -15.08 -21.70 19.60
CA LEU A 31 -13.67 -22.09 19.80
C LEU A 31 -13.53 -23.60 19.95
N GLU A 32 -14.49 -24.25 20.60
CA GLU A 32 -14.54 -25.70 20.74
C GLU A 32 -14.76 -26.40 19.39
N GLU A 33 -15.71 -25.91 18.59
CA GLU A 33 -15.98 -26.44 17.24
C GLU A 33 -14.75 -26.28 16.31
N ILE A 34 -14.10 -25.11 16.35
CA ILE A 34 -12.87 -24.86 15.59
C ILE A 34 -11.77 -25.83 16.00
N TYR A 35 -11.56 -26.04 17.30
CA TYR A 35 -10.56 -26.98 17.80
C TYR A 35 -10.84 -28.41 17.30
N ASP A 36 -12.08 -28.87 17.44
CA ASP A 36 -12.48 -30.22 17.02
C ASP A 36 -12.36 -30.37 15.49
N SER A 37 -12.67 -29.32 14.72
CA SER A 37 -12.50 -29.30 13.27
C SER A 37 -11.02 -29.40 12.85
N ILE A 38 -10.10 -28.68 13.52
CA ILE A 38 -8.66 -28.73 13.20
C ILE A 38 -8.04 -30.09 13.58
N VAL A 39 -8.49 -30.69 14.69
CA VAL A 39 -8.03 -32.02 15.10
C VAL A 39 -8.55 -33.10 14.14
N LYS A 40 -9.77 -32.94 13.64
CA LYS A 40 -10.40 -33.86 12.68
C LYS A 40 -9.83 -33.71 11.27
N GLU A 41 -9.62 -32.48 10.81
CA GLU A 41 -9.11 -32.14 9.48
C GLU A 41 -7.93 -31.16 9.60
N GLU A 42 -6.71 -31.67 9.40
CA GLU A 42 -5.50 -30.84 9.43
C GLU A 42 -5.51 -29.82 8.28
N ILE A 43 -5.19 -28.57 8.61
CA ILE A 43 -5.08 -27.48 7.63
C ILE A 43 -3.89 -27.78 6.70
N LYS A 44 -4.19 -28.13 5.45
CA LYS A 44 -3.19 -28.29 4.39
C LYS A 44 -2.93 -26.95 3.74
N MET A 45 -1.74 -26.41 3.96
CA MET A 45 -1.25 -25.27 3.18
C MET A 45 -0.91 -25.75 1.77
N LYS A 46 -1.26 -24.96 0.75
CA LYS A 46 -0.72 -25.17 -0.59
C LYS A 46 0.75 -24.77 -0.55
N ASP A 47 1.65 -25.67 -0.96
CA ASP A 47 3.05 -25.30 -1.18
C ASP A 47 3.10 -24.27 -2.31
N ASP A 48 3.23 -23.00 -1.95
CA ASP A 48 3.33 -21.86 -2.87
C ASP A 48 4.71 -21.78 -3.55
N THR A 49 5.28 -22.93 -3.90
CA THR A 49 6.40 -23.00 -4.86
C THR A 49 5.92 -23.16 -6.31
N ALA A 50 4.62 -23.37 -6.54
CA ALA A 50 4.06 -23.57 -7.89
C ALA A 50 2.75 -22.82 -8.19
N ALA A 51 2.42 -21.74 -7.45
CA ALA A 51 1.18 -20.98 -7.65
C ALA A 51 1.39 -19.58 -8.22
N LEU A 52 2.24 -19.44 -9.25
CA LEU A 52 2.21 -18.31 -10.20
C LEU A 52 1.03 -18.40 -11.19
N GLY A 53 -0.02 -19.15 -10.85
CA GLY A 53 -1.12 -19.44 -11.76
C GLY A 53 -2.44 -19.64 -11.03
N LYS A 54 -3.25 -18.58 -11.08
CA LYS A 54 -4.72 -18.59 -11.03
C LYS A 54 -5.39 -18.70 -9.66
N SER A 55 -5.97 -17.55 -9.29
CA SER A 55 -7.31 -17.34 -8.74
C SER A 55 -7.59 -17.60 -7.25
N SER A 56 -7.76 -16.46 -6.54
CA SER A 56 -8.82 -16.16 -5.55
C SER A 56 -8.75 -16.83 -4.17
N ARG A 57 -8.28 -16.07 -3.15
CA ARG A 57 -9.12 -15.49 -2.09
C ARG A 57 -8.29 -14.68 -1.07
N GLN A 58 -8.81 -13.49 -0.73
CA GLN A 58 -8.58 -12.68 0.48
C GLN A 58 -7.21 -12.03 0.73
N LYS A 59 -7.06 -10.77 0.28
CA LYS A 59 -6.95 -9.55 1.14
C LYS A 59 -6.65 -8.32 0.25
N PRO A 60 -7.52 -7.31 0.12
CA PRO A 60 -7.23 -6.16 -0.72
C PRO A 60 -7.00 -4.90 0.12
N GLU A 61 -5.94 -4.84 0.92
CA GLU A 61 -5.40 -3.53 1.34
C GLU A 61 -4.14 -3.21 0.53
N ALA A 62 -3.29 -4.23 0.32
CA ALA A 62 -2.17 -4.15 -0.60
C ALA A 62 -2.60 -4.24 -2.08
N GLU A 63 -3.64 -5.02 -2.39
CA GLU A 63 -4.20 -5.05 -3.75
C GLU A 63 -4.90 -3.74 -4.08
N GLU A 64 -5.52 -3.01 -3.15
CA GLU A 64 -6.15 -1.73 -3.46
C GLU A 64 -5.11 -0.66 -3.79
N ARG A 65 -4.01 -0.60 -3.03
CA ARG A 65 -2.84 0.22 -3.39
C ARG A 65 -2.27 -0.20 -4.74
N GLY A 66 -2.06 -1.50 -4.99
CA GLY A 66 -1.56 -1.99 -6.28
C GLY A 66 -2.53 -1.78 -7.45
N ARG A 67 -3.84 -1.79 -7.18
CA ARG A 67 -4.93 -1.64 -8.14
C ARG A 67 -5.19 -0.18 -8.49
N LEU A 68 -5.14 0.74 -7.54
CA LEU A 68 -5.19 2.18 -7.83
C LEU A 68 -3.96 2.61 -8.65
N VAL A 69 -2.79 2.08 -8.29
CA VAL A 69 -1.53 2.35 -8.97
C VAL A 69 -1.52 1.76 -10.39
N SER A 70 -2.17 0.61 -10.61
CA SER A 70 -2.35 0.03 -11.95
C SER A 70 -3.46 0.70 -12.76
N ILE A 71 -4.57 1.11 -12.14
CA ILE A 71 -5.67 1.86 -12.79
C ILE A 71 -5.16 3.21 -13.31
N LEU A 72 -4.32 3.90 -12.55
CA LEU A 72 -3.75 5.18 -12.94
C LEU A 72 -2.56 5.05 -13.93
N ASN A 73 -2.18 3.84 -14.34
CA ASN A 73 -0.93 3.57 -15.07
C ASN A 73 0.32 4.20 -14.42
N LEU A 74 0.28 4.49 -13.11
CA LEU A 74 1.45 4.86 -12.32
C LEU A 74 2.25 3.59 -12.06
N ALA A 75 2.82 2.98 -13.10
CA ALA A 75 3.71 1.83 -12.90
C ALA A 75 4.77 2.25 -11.86
N LEU A 76 4.75 1.63 -10.67
CA LEU A 76 5.86 1.75 -9.72
C LEU A 76 7.13 1.56 -10.53
N PRO A 77 8.06 2.53 -10.56
CA PRO A 77 9.32 2.32 -11.24
C PRO A 77 9.98 1.14 -10.53
N LYS A 78 9.85 -0.07 -11.09
CA LYS A 78 10.81 -1.12 -10.86
C LYS A 78 12.08 -0.49 -11.36
N ARG A 79 12.91 0.04 -10.45
CA ARG A 79 14.23 0.56 -10.72
C ARG A 79 14.97 -0.52 -11.48
N LYS A 80 14.90 -0.50 -12.81
CA LYS A 80 15.84 -1.20 -13.65
C LYS A 80 17.16 -0.48 -13.37
N PRO A 81 18.21 -1.17 -12.93
CA PRO A 81 19.52 -0.55 -12.84
C PRO A 81 20.00 -0.27 -14.27
N ALA A 82 19.58 0.84 -14.87
CA ALA A 82 20.19 1.36 -16.09
C ALA A 82 21.57 1.90 -15.68
N THR A 83 22.61 1.13 -15.96
CA THR A 83 23.96 1.32 -15.42
C THR A 83 24.75 2.45 -16.06
N ASP A 84 24.34 3.01 -17.19
CA ASP A 84 25.26 3.83 -18.01
C ASP A 84 24.98 5.34 -18.08
N ALA A 85 23.97 5.86 -17.38
CA ALA A 85 23.65 7.31 -17.37
C ALA A 85 23.77 7.98 -15.99
N LYS A 86 24.43 7.31 -15.03
CA LYS A 86 24.30 7.62 -13.59
C LYS A 86 25.08 8.86 -13.13
N SER A 87 26.28 9.10 -13.64
CA SER A 87 27.17 10.13 -13.06
C SER A 87 26.71 11.57 -13.35
N GLU A 88 26.42 11.88 -14.62
CA GLU A 88 26.00 13.24 -15.01
C GLU A 88 24.59 13.56 -14.52
N SER A 89 23.66 12.60 -14.61
CA SER A 89 22.32 12.76 -14.07
C SER A 89 22.32 12.94 -12.56
N GLU A 90 23.16 12.23 -11.81
CA GLU A 90 23.24 12.36 -10.35
C GLU A 90 23.84 13.70 -9.93
N ALA A 91 24.87 14.19 -10.64
CA ALA A 91 25.43 15.52 -10.41
C ALA A 91 24.40 16.62 -10.67
N ILE A 92 23.65 16.53 -11.77
CA ILE A 92 22.57 17.47 -12.11
C ILE A 92 21.46 17.42 -11.06
N ILE A 93 21.05 16.22 -10.61
CA ILE A 93 20.02 16.06 -9.56
C ILE A 93 20.50 16.68 -8.24
N LYS A 94 21.74 16.42 -7.84
CA LYS A 94 22.32 16.92 -6.58
C LYS A 94 22.47 18.45 -6.59
N GLN A 95 22.92 19.01 -7.71
CA GLN A 95 22.98 20.46 -7.90
C GLN A 95 21.58 21.09 -7.86
N THR A 96 20.62 20.49 -8.56
CA THR A 96 19.22 20.92 -8.58
C THR A 96 18.60 20.89 -7.18
N GLN A 97 18.83 19.82 -6.42
CA GLN A 97 18.36 19.70 -5.04
C GLN A 97 18.99 20.75 -4.11
N ALA A 98 20.29 21.05 -4.28
CA ALA A 98 20.96 22.10 -3.52
C ALA A 98 20.38 23.50 -3.83
N ILE A 99 20.05 23.76 -5.09
CA ILE A 99 19.37 24.99 -5.52
C ILE A 99 18.01 25.12 -4.83
N PHE A 100 17.19 24.05 -4.84
CA PHE A 100 15.89 24.05 -4.16
C PHE A 100 16.00 24.24 -2.65
N ARG A 101 17.01 23.64 -2.01
CA ARG A 101 17.22 23.74 -0.57
C ARG A 101 17.71 25.13 -0.13
N ASN A 102 18.51 25.79 -0.96
CA ASN A 102 19.08 27.12 -0.66
C ASN A 102 18.13 28.27 -0.96
N GLN A 103 17.15 28.11 -1.88
CA GLN A 103 16.27 29.20 -2.28
C GLN A 103 15.07 29.44 -1.35
N GLY A 104 14.78 28.54 -0.41
CA GLY A 104 13.63 28.65 0.49
C GLY A 104 12.29 28.62 -0.24
N ALA A 105 11.17 28.66 0.50
CA ALA A 105 9.82 28.70 -0.05
C ALA A 105 9.51 30.07 -0.69
N LYS A 106 10.11 30.36 -1.85
CA LYS A 106 9.70 31.51 -2.67
C LYS A 106 8.46 31.14 -3.49
N ARG A 107 7.53 32.08 -3.63
CA ARG A 107 6.35 32.01 -4.49
C ARG A 107 6.80 31.51 -5.87
N GLY A 108 6.34 30.31 -6.25
CA GLY A 108 6.97 29.50 -7.29
C GLY A 108 7.14 30.24 -8.62
N VAL A 109 8.37 30.31 -9.12
CA VAL A 109 8.61 30.68 -10.52
C VAL A 109 8.26 29.45 -11.34
N PHE A 110 7.21 29.55 -12.15
CA PHE A 110 6.77 28.46 -13.02
C PHE A 110 7.51 28.54 -14.35
N TYR A 111 8.06 27.40 -14.77
CA TYR A 111 8.73 27.25 -16.06
C TYR A 111 7.93 26.28 -16.92
N THR A 112 7.50 26.73 -18.11
CA THR A 112 6.81 25.90 -19.09
C THR A 112 7.84 25.23 -19.99
N SER A 113 7.91 23.90 -19.99
CA SER A 113 8.71 23.14 -20.94
C SER A 113 7.87 22.66 -22.12
N HIS A 114 8.44 22.68 -23.32
CA HIS A 114 7.82 22.17 -24.54
C HIS A 114 8.33 20.76 -24.93
N GLN A 115 9.23 20.19 -24.12
CA GLN A 115 9.78 18.86 -24.37
C GLN A 115 8.83 17.79 -23.83
N ILE A 116 8.27 16.99 -24.74
CA ILE A 116 7.29 15.94 -24.42
C ILE A 116 7.91 14.83 -23.53
N GLU A 117 9.22 14.59 -23.66
CA GLU A 117 9.95 13.59 -22.86
C GLU A 117 9.94 13.89 -21.36
N LEU A 118 9.78 15.16 -20.97
CA LEU A 118 9.74 15.58 -19.57
C LEU A 118 8.38 15.36 -18.91
N VAL A 119 7.32 15.10 -19.68
CA VAL A 119 5.96 14.95 -19.15
C VAL A 119 5.88 13.76 -18.19
N ARG A 120 6.43 12.61 -18.56
CA ARG A 120 6.45 11.41 -17.70
C ARG A 120 7.17 11.67 -16.35
N PRO A 121 8.44 12.12 -16.32
CA PRO A 121 9.13 12.35 -15.05
C PRO A 121 8.49 13.48 -14.21
N MET A 122 7.88 14.49 -14.83
CA MET A 122 7.12 15.53 -14.11
C MET A 122 5.89 14.94 -13.40
N VAL A 123 5.11 14.11 -14.10
CA VAL A 123 3.93 13.46 -13.53
C VAL A 123 4.33 12.43 -12.46
N GLU A 124 5.41 11.67 -12.67
CA GLU A 124 5.91 10.70 -11.68
C GLU A 124 6.41 11.38 -10.39
N ALA A 125 7.05 12.55 -10.51
CA ALA A 125 7.55 13.29 -9.35
C ALA A 125 6.43 13.88 -8.48
N VAL A 126 5.36 14.38 -9.09
CA VAL A 126 4.27 15.08 -8.38
C VAL A 126 3.08 14.16 -8.07
N GLY A 127 2.89 13.08 -8.83
CA GLY A 127 1.73 12.20 -8.73
C GLY A 127 1.52 11.56 -7.36
N TRP A 128 2.60 11.07 -6.72
CA TRP A 128 2.51 10.45 -5.40
C TRP A 128 2.25 11.46 -4.27
N PRO A 129 2.98 12.59 -4.16
CA PRO A 129 2.61 13.66 -3.24
C PRO A 129 1.16 14.12 -3.41
N LEU A 130 0.72 14.31 -4.66
CA LEU A 130 -0.64 14.73 -4.97
C LEU A 130 -1.68 13.70 -4.50
N LEU A 131 -1.46 12.41 -4.82
CA LEU A 131 -2.32 11.31 -4.38
C LEU A 131 -2.38 11.21 -2.85
N ALA A 132 -1.26 11.34 -2.16
CA ALA A 132 -1.21 11.32 -0.70
C ALA A 132 -2.00 12.50 -0.09
N THR A 133 -1.84 13.71 -0.64
CA THR A 133 -2.59 14.88 -0.17
C THR A 133 -4.09 14.74 -0.44
N PHE A 134 -4.49 14.19 -1.58
CA PHE A 134 -5.90 13.97 -1.89
C PHE A 134 -6.51 12.86 -1.05
N SER A 135 -5.77 11.79 -0.77
CA SER A 135 -6.22 10.74 0.14
C SER A 135 -6.60 11.34 1.49
N VAL A 136 -5.74 12.15 2.10
CA VAL A 136 -6.02 12.77 3.41
C VAL A 136 -7.15 13.81 3.32
N THR A 137 -7.12 14.69 2.33
CA THR A 137 -8.11 15.77 2.21
C THR A 137 -9.50 15.29 1.82
N MET A 138 -9.62 14.09 1.23
CA MET A 138 -10.91 13.49 0.84
C MET A 138 -11.41 12.42 1.81
N GLU A 139 -10.52 11.78 2.59
CA GLU A 139 -10.88 10.80 3.63
C GLU A 139 -11.49 11.44 4.87
N GLU A 140 -11.14 12.70 5.17
CA GLU A 140 -11.71 13.47 6.28
C GLU A 140 -13.14 13.96 5.93
N GLY A 141 -14.04 12.98 5.82
CA GLY A 141 -15.38 13.10 5.27
C GLY A 141 -16.40 13.67 6.25
N ASP A 142 -16.70 14.96 6.10
CA ASP A 142 -18.09 15.45 6.07
C ASP A 142 -18.25 16.85 5.38
N ASN A 143 -17.15 17.42 4.87
CA ASN A 143 -17.17 18.73 4.22
C ASN A 143 -17.35 18.62 2.69
N LYS A 144 -18.55 18.26 2.26
CA LYS A 144 -18.95 18.19 0.83
C LYS A 144 -18.50 19.39 -0.02
N PRO A 145 -18.67 20.66 0.40
CA PRO A 145 -18.29 21.79 -0.45
C PRO A 145 -16.77 21.87 -0.68
N ARG A 146 -15.94 21.43 0.28
CA ARG A 146 -14.48 21.39 0.13
C ARG A 146 -14.04 20.33 -0.89
N VAL A 147 -14.63 19.13 -0.82
CA VAL A 147 -14.35 18.05 -1.77
C VAL A 147 -14.72 18.47 -3.20
N ILE A 148 -15.89 19.10 -3.39
CA ILE A 148 -16.32 19.61 -4.70
C ILE A 148 -15.33 20.64 -5.25
N LEU A 149 -14.87 21.59 -4.42
CA LEU A 149 -13.89 22.60 -4.84
C LEU A 149 -12.55 21.98 -5.25
N CYS A 150 -12.05 20.98 -4.51
CA CYS A 150 -10.84 20.26 -4.85
C CYS A 150 -10.96 19.51 -6.19
N MET A 151 -12.11 18.86 -6.44
CA MET A 151 -12.39 18.17 -7.70
C MET A 151 -12.56 19.13 -8.88
N GLU A 152 -13.10 20.33 -8.64
CA GLU A 152 -13.19 21.39 -9.64
C GLU A 152 -11.82 21.93 -10.04
N GLY A 153 -10.94 22.16 -9.06
CA GLY A 153 -9.55 22.52 -9.32
C GLY A 153 -8.81 21.45 -10.12
N PHE A 154 -9.02 20.17 -9.80
CA PHE A 154 -8.41 19.05 -10.55
C PHE A 154 -8.91 18.96 -12.00
N ARG A 155 -10.18 19.29 -12.26
CA ARG A 155 -10.75 19.28 -13.62
C ARG A 155 -10.24 20.42 -14.49
N ALA A 156 -9.91 21.55 -13.89
CA ALA A 156 -9.50 22.77 -14.59
C ALA A 156 -7.99 22.85 -14.89
N GLY A 157 -7.17 22.08 -14.16
CA GLY A 157 -5.73 21.92 -14.41
C GLY A 157 -5.43 20.86 -15.44
#